data_AF-A0A2V6ILN0-F1
#
_entry.id   AF-A0A2V6ILN0-F1
#
_cell.length_a   1.000
_cell.length_b   1.000
_cell.length_c   1.000
_cell.angle_alpha   90.00
_cell.angle_beta   90.00
_cell.angle_gamma   90.00
#
_symmetry.space_group_name_H-M   'P 1'
#
loop_
_entity.id
_entity.type
_entity.pdbx_description
1 polymer ?
#
loop_
_entity_poly.entity_id
_entity_poly.type
_entity_poly.pdbx_seq_one_letter_code
_entity_poly.pdbx_strand_id
1 'polypeptide(L)'
;MKTNHKQTYTYISRFKPLLRYVTTRNLAVAMFIAVALLGTTRGNEKEKIALAKGEAKAGQLSQGSLVVYSATDAFEDGDVPYYAHSSYTIYTADGKLFKNVENHISRSDEIPEVVTLPVGSYVIEARSETDGYVRVRVVIKAGRQTIVDLDSTGKESPSAIASN
;
A
#
# COMPACT_ATOMS: atom_id res chain seq x y z
N MET A 1 -50.12 32.63 -36.45
CA MET A 1 -49.74 33.80 -35.62
C MET A 1 -48.34 33.52 -35.06
N LYS A 2 -47.33 34.32 -35.45
CA LYS A 2 -45.91 34.16 -35.12
C LYS A 2 -45.54 35.15 -34.00
N THR A 3 -44.67 34.73 -33.06
CA THR A 3 -43.48 35.46 -32.57
C THR A 3 -42.59 34.44 -31.83
N ASN A 4 -41.53 33.91 -32.46
CA ASN A 4 -40.11 34.30 -32.26
C ASN A 4 -39.74 34.60 -30.81
N HIS A 5 -38.80 33.84 -30.25
CA HIS A 5 -37.61 34.37 -29.57
C HIS A 5 -36.43 33.44 -29.89
N LYS A 6 -35.36 34.04 -30.43
CA LYS A 6 -34.05 33.43 -30.67
C LYS A 6 -33.26 33.48 -29.36
N GLN A 7 -32.48 32.46 -29.03
CA GLN A 7 -31.16 32.64 -28.41
C GLN A 7 -30.32 31.35 -28.44
N THR A 8 -29.02 31.57 -28.40
CA THR A 8 -27.93 30.84 -29.04
C THR A 8 -27.17 29.91 -28.08
N TYR A 9 -26.66 28.81 -28.65
CA TYR A 9 -25.37 28.12 -28.39
C TYR A 9 -24.79 28.10 -26.96
N THR A 10 -24.65 26.90 -26.36
CA THR A 10 -23.38 26.50 -25.72
C THR A 10 -23.29 24.98 -25.52
N TYR A 11 -22.25 24.38 -26.09
CA TYR A 11 -21.76 23.04 -25.78
C TYR A 11 -21.31 23.01 -24.31
N ILE A 12 -22.03 22.25 -23.46
CA ILE A 12 -21.60 22.00 -22.08
C ILE A 12 -21.26 20.52 -21.95
N SER A 13 -19.97 20.25 -22.10
CA SER A 13 -19.30 19.06 -21.62
C SER A 13 -19.64 18.84 -20.14
N ARG A 14 -20.32 17.74 -19.81
CA ARG A 14 -20.47 17.28 -18.43
C ARG A 14 -19.18 16.59 -17.99
N PHE A 15 -18.15 17.37 -17.70
CA PHE A 15 -17.05 16.89 -16.86
C PHE A 15 -17.58 16.71 -15.43
N LYS A 16 -17.59 15.47 -14.96
CA LYS A 16 -17.86 15.12 -13.56
C LYS A 16 -16.76 15.75 -12.68
N PRO A 17 -17.07 16.54 -11.64
CA PRO A 17 -16.06 16.95 -10.67
C PRO A 17 -15.74 15.75 -9.77
N LEU A 18 -14.64 15.07 -10.10
CA LEU A 18 -14.03 14.01 -9.29
C LEU A 18 -13.16 14.68 -8.21
N LEU A 19 -13.78 15.41 -7.30
CA LEU A 19 -13.11 16.09 -6.18
C LEU A 19 -13.97 15.99 -4.92
N ARG A 20 -14.17 14.75 -4.47
CA ARG A 20 -14.59 14.44 -3.10
C ARG A 20 -13.49 13.66 -2.40
N TYR A 21 -12.29 14.23 -2.32
CA TYR A 21 -11.28 13.75 -1.37
C TYR A 21 -10.18 14.77 -1.11
N VAL A 22 -10.55 15.93 -0.55
CA VAL A 22 -9.56 16.83 0.06
C VAL A 22 -10.05 17.20 1.45
N THR A 23 -9.67 16.40 2.43
CA THR A 23 -9.80 16.72 3.85
C THR A 23 -8.82 17.83 4.21
N THR A 24 -9.28 18.82 4.98
CA THR A 24 -8.58 20.05 5.41
C THR A 24 -7.16 19.88 5.95
N ARG A 25 -6.78 18.66 6.37
CA ARG A 25 -5.42 18.32 6.83
C ARG A 25 -4.35 18.34 5.71
N ASN A 26 -4.73 18.08 4.45
CA ASN A 26 -3.77 18.04 3.34
C ASN A 26 -3.38 19.43 2.81
N LEU A 27 -4.22 20.44 3.05
CA LEU A 27 -3.95 21.81 2.60
C LEU A 27 -2.89 22.52 3.48
N ALA A 28 -2.89 22.23 4.79
CA ALA A 28 -1.95 22.84 5.74
C ALA A 28 -0.49 22.40 5.50
N VAL A 29 -0.28 21.14 5.08
CA VAL A 29 1.06 20.60 4.76
C VAL A 29 1.67 21.30 3.54
N ALA A 30 0.86 21.66 2.54
CA ALA A 30 1.34 22.33 1.33
C ALA A 30 1.83 23.77 1.59
N MET A 31 1.22 24.51 2.53
CA MET A 31 1.68 25.87 2.84
C MET A 31 3.01 25.90 3.60
N PHE A 32 3.32 24.89 4.43
CA PHE A 32 4.59 24.86 5.17
C PHE A 32 5.82 24.64 4.27
N ILE A 33 5.68 23.95 3.14
CA ILE A 33 6.80 23.73 2.19
C ILE A 33 7.16 25.01 1.42
N ALA A 34 6.20 25.90 1.16
CA ALA A 34 6.45 27.12 0.39
C ALA A 34 7.16 28.23 1.18
N VAL A 35 7.01 28.28 2.51
CA VAL A 35 7.62 29.32 3.36
C VAL A 35 9.11 29.02 3.67
N ALA A 36 9.56 27.78 3.48
CA ALA A 36 10.94 27.36 3.78
C ALA A 36 11.97 27.75 2.70
N LEU A 37 11.56 28.27 1.53
CA LEU A 37 12.47 28.62 0.43
C LEU A 37 12.92 30.09 0.39
N LEU A 38 12.49 30.92 1.35
CA LEU A 38 12.71 32.37 1.33
C LEU A 38 13.73 32.91 2.34
N GLY A 39 14.63 32.07 2.87
CA GLY A 39 15.71 32.55 3.73
C GLY A 39 16.94 31.66 3.71
N THR A 40 18.01 32.10 3.03
CA THR A 40 19.32 32.47 3.61
C THR A 40 20.37 32.71 2.52
N THR A 41 20.78 33.98 2.38
CA THR A 41 22.16 34.51 2.26
C THR A 41 23.17 33.94 1.25
N ARG A 42 23.51 34.78 0.25
CA ARG A 42 24.83 35.42 0.07
C ARG A 42 26.08 34.59 0.40
N GLY A 43 26.83 34.19 -0.62
CA GLY A 43 28.30 34.17 -0.55
C GLY A 43 29.04 32.97 -1.17
N ASN A 44 29.77 33.28 -2.24
CA ASN A 44 31.11 32.79 -2.61
C ASN A 44 31.26 31.50 -3.46
N GLU A 45 31.74 31.74 -4.67
CA GLU A 45 32.34 30.80 -5.62
C GLU A 45 33.66 30.24 -5.08
N LYS A 46 33.78 28.90 -4.89
CA LYS A 46 35.02 28.18 -5.17
C LYS A 46 34.72 26.77 -5.67
N GLU A 47 34.94 26.62 -6.96
CA GLU A 47 35.16 25.37 -7.65
C GLU A 47 36.30 24.59 -6.98
N LYS A 48 36.03 23.34 -6.56
CA LYS A 48 37.07 22.34 -6.38
C LYS A 48 36.57 20.98 -6.84
N ILE A 49 37.05 20.60 -8.01
CA ILE A 49 36.88 19.30 -8.66
C ILE A 49 37.49 18.20 -7.77
N ALA A 50 36.77 17.07 -7.75
CA ALA A 50 37.23 15.69 -7.64
C ALA A 50 36.75 14.91 -6.39
N LEU A 51 35.85 13.97 -6.71
CA LEU A 51 35.75 12.64 -6.11
C LEU A 51 35.26 12.55 -4.66
N ALA A 52 33.94 12.58 -4.51
CA ALA A 52 33.27 11.71 -3.57
C ALA A 52 32.05 11.10 -4.27
N LYS A 53 32.26 9.87 -4.75
CA LYS A 53 31.36 8.73 -4.58
C LYS A 53 29.87 9.09 -4.61
N GLY A 54 29.24 8.74 -5.75
CA GLY A 54 27.84 9.00 -6.05
C GLY A 54 26.94 8.94 -4.83
N GLU A 55 26.15 10.00 -4.68
CA GLU A 55 24.97 10.00 -3.85
C GLU A 55 24.04 8.90 -4.39
N ALA A 56 24.24 7.68 -3.89
CA ALA A 56 23.19 6.68 -3.90
C ALA A 56 22.04 7.33 -3.15
N LYS A 57 20.99 7.72 -3.90
CA LYS A 57 19.67 8.05 -3.37
C LYS A 57 19.44 7.20 -2.13
N ALA A 58 19.15 7.86 -1.01
CA ALA A 58 18.78 7.20 0.24
C ALA A 58 17.89 5.98 -0.05
N GLY A 59 18.45 4.80 0.25
CA GLY A 59 17.92 3.45 0.05
C GLY A 59 16.67 3.33 -0.82
N GLN A 60 16.85 3.05 -2.11
CA GLN A 60 15.82 2.34 -2.86
C GLN A 60 15.78 0.91 -2.31
N LEU A 61 15.11 0.75 -1.17
CA LEU A 61 14.91 -0.53 -0.52
C LEU A 61 14.20 -1.41 -1.53
N SER A 62 14.91 -2.42 -2.03
CA SER A 62 14.32 -3.41 -2.90
C SER A 62 13.06 -3.96 -2.22
N GLN A 63 11.97 -4.12 -2.97
CA GLN A 63 10.67 -4.48 -2.43
C GLN A 63 10.27 -5.87 -2.92
N GLY A 64 9.51 -6.59 -2.11
CA GLY A 64 8.75 -7.77 -2.52
C GLY A 64 7.28 -7.61 -2.14
N SER A 65 6.51 -8.66 -2.36
CA SER A 65 5.07 -8.68 -2.05
C SER A 65 4.75 -9.79 -1.07
N LEU A 66 3.71 -9.57 -0.26
CA LEU A 66 3.16 -10.54 0.67
C LEU A 66 1.66 -10.71 0.39
N VAL A 67 1.21 -11.95 0.38
CA VAL A 67 -0.21 -12.33 0.36
C VAL A 67 -0.44 -13.29 1.52
N VAL A 68 -1.47 -13.04 2.31
CA VAL A 68 -1.79 -13.83 3.50
C VAL A 68 -3.22 -14.36 3.38
N TYR A 69 -3.35 -15.67 3.28
CA TYR A 69 -4.63 -16.37 3.44
C TYR A 69 -4.84 -16.61 4.92
N SER A 70 -5.58 -15.69 5.55
CA SER A 70 -6.04 -15.83 6.93
C SER A 70 -7.41 -16.50 6.96
N ALA A 71 -7.92 -16.77 8.16
CA ALA A 71 -9.33 -17.03 8.40
C ALA A 71 -10.23 -15.99 7.72
N THR A 72 -11.45 -16.38 7.43
CA THR A 72 -12.46 -15.59 6.73
C THR A 72 -13.59 -15.21 7.67
N ASP A 73 -14.18 -14.05 7.44
CA ASP A 73 -15.34 -13.57 8.18
C ASP A 73 -16.56 -13.61 7.25
N ALA A 74 -17.58 -14.38 7.64
CA ALA A 74 -18.82 -14.47 6.89
C ALA A 74 -19.60 -13.14 6.97
N PHE A 75 -20.00 -12.64 5.81
CA PHE A 75 -20.80 -11.43 5.66
C PHE A 75 -21.93 -11.67 4.65
N GLU A 76 -23.17 -11.48 5.06
CA GLU A 76 -24.34 -11.62 4.19
C GLU A 76 -24.75 -10.27 3.59
N ASP A 77 -24.90 -10.20 2.27
CA ASP A 77 -25.49 -9.08 1.56
C ASP A 77 -26.56 -9.59 0.59
N GLY A 78 -27.84 -9.31 0.89
CA GLY A 78 -28.97 -9.72 0.05
C GLY A 78 -29.05 -11.23 -0.21
N ASP A 79 -28.94 -12.04 0.85
CA ASP A 79 -28.95 -13.51 0.83
C ASP A 79 -27.74 -14.16 0.12
N VAL A 80 -26.71 -13.37 -0.23
CA VAL A 80 -25.44 -13.87 -0.75
C VAL A 80 -24.39 -13.80 0.36
N PRO A 81 -23.84 -14.95 0.81
CA PRO A 81 -22.74 -14.94 1.77
C PRO A 81 -21.40 -14.66 1.07
N TYR A 82 -20.59 -13.84 1.72
CA TYR A 82 -19.21 -13.52 1.36
C TYR A 82 -18.25 -13.91 2.49
N TYR A 83 -17.02 -14.29 2.15
CA TYR A 83 -16.01 -14.77 3.09
C TYR A 83 -14.70 -14.00 2.92
N ALA A 84 -14.71 -12.71 3.28
CA ALA A 84 -13.52 -11.87 3.21
C ALA A 84 -12.46 -12.34 4.21
N HIS A 85 -11.18 -12.31 3.80
CA HIS A 85 -10.09 -12.64 4.70
C HIS A 85 -9.96 -11.60 5.83
N SER A 86 -9.82 -12.09 7.06
CA SER A 86 -9.67 -11.28 8.27
C SER A 86 -8.38 -10.44 8.25
N SER A 87 -8.39 -9.36 9.01
CA SER A 87 -7.23 -8.48 9.14
C SER A 87 -6.06 -9.16 9.86
N TYR A 88 -4.86 -8.66 9.59
CA TYR A 88 -3.63 -9.14 10.22
C TYR A 88 -2.66 -8.01 10.53
N THR A 89 -1.68 -8.32 11.38
CA THR A 89 -0.66 -7.38 11.81
C THR A 89 0.72 -7.85 11.39
N ILE A 90 1.48 -6.92 10.79
CA ILE A 90 2.87 -7.11 10.40
C ILE A 90 3.75 -6.43 11.44
N TYR A 91 4.68 -7.18 12.01
CA TYR A 91 5.74 -6.68 12.86
C TYR A 91 7.09 -6.83 12.16
N THR A 92 8.01 -5.90 12.42
CA THR A 92 9.42 -6.06 12.08
C THR A 92 10.06 -7.18 12.91
N ALA A 93 11.22 -7.67 12.51
CA ALA A 93 11.90 -8.78 13.18
C ALA A 93 12.23 -8.54 14.67
N ASP A 94 12.37 -7.28 15.08
CA ASP A 94 12.56 -6.82 16.46
C ASP A 94 11.24 -6.71 17.25
N GLY A 95 10.10 -7.05 16.63
CA GLY A 95 8.78 -7.08 17.26
C GLY A 95 8.04 -5.74 17.25
N LYS A 96 8.56 -4.70 16.58
CA LYS A 96 7.85 -3.43 16.45
C LYS A 96 6.74 -3.53 15.40
N LEU A 97 5.59 -2.92 15.70
CA LEU A 97 4.48 -2.82 14.74
C LEU A 97 4.92 -2.09 13.47
N PHE A 98 4.76 -2.74 12.32
CA PHE A 98 5.06 -2.18 11.00
C PHE A 98 3.80 -1.69 10.29
N LYS A 99 2.78 -2.55 10.15
CA LYS A 99 1.52 -2.24 9.44
C LYS A 99 0.40 -3.16 9.95
N ASN A 100 -0.82 -2.64 10.01
CA ASN A 100 -2.03 -3.45 10.10
C ASN A 100 -2.71 -3.47 8.71
N VAL A 101 -3.21 -4.63 8.31
CA VAL A 101 -3.73 -4.89 6.97
C VAL A 101 -5.13 -5.48 7.11
N GLU A 102 -6.14 -4.81 6.52
CA GLU A 102 -7.53 -5.29 6.56
C GLU A 102 -7.72 -6.59 5.77
N ASN A 103 -6.86 -6.80 4.76
CA ASN A 103 -6.79 -8.01 3.94
C ASN A 103 -7.97 -8.19 2.96
N HIS A 104 -8.71 -7.12 2.70
CA HIS A 104 -9.75 -7.02 1.67
C HIS A 104 -10.03 -5.54 1.39
N ILE A 105 -10.57 -5.19 0.22
CA ILE A 105 -10.99 -3.81 -0.08
C ILE A 105 -12.40 -3.52 0.46
N SER A 106 -13.23 -4.56 0.58
CA SER A 106 -14.59 -4.50 1.13
C SER A 106 -14.99 -5.84 1.74
N ARG A 107 -16.05 -5.88 2.56
CA ARG A 107 -16.51 -7.14 3.18
C ARG A 107 -17.03 -8.19 2.19
N SER A 108 -17.31 -7.78 0.95
CA SER A 108 -17.70 -8.67 -0.15
C SER A 108 -16.53 -9.04 -1.07
N ASP A 109 -15.32 -8.57 -0.75
CA ASP A 109 -14.09 -8.87 -1.51
C ASP A 109 -13.36 -10.02 -0.82
N GLU A 110 -13.45 -11.20 -1.43
CA GLU A 110 -12.83 -12.42 -0.91
C GLU A 110 -11.36 -12.57 -1.34
N ILE A 111 -10.81 -11.59 -2.08
CA ILE A 111 -9.43 -11.65 -2.56
C ILE A 111 -8.51 -11.03 -1.49
N PRO A 112 -7.53 -11.78 -0.95
CA PRO A 112 -6.60 -11.21 0.02
C PRO A 112 -5.76 -10.07 -0.54
N GLU A 113 -5.42 -9.08 0.30
CA GLU A 113 -4.65 -7.91 -0.10
C GLU A 113 -3.19 -8.29 -0.44
N VAL A 114 -2.71 -7.85 -1.61
CA VAL A 114 -1.28 -7.93 -1.97
C VAL A 114 -0.55 -6.74 -1.36
N VAL A 115 0.32 -6.99 -0.38
CA VAL A 115 1.05 -5.93 0.34
C VAL A 115 2.49 -5.85 -0.13
N THR A 116 2.90 -4.68 -0.62
CA THR A 116 4.31 -4.40 -0.95
C THR A 116 5.10 -4.06 0.30
N LEU A 117 6.20 -4.77 0.54
CA LEU A 117 7.08 -4.60 1.70
C LEU A 117 8.54 -4.48 1.26
N PRO A 118 9.37 -3.70 1.98
CA PRO A 118 10.82 -3.78 1.83
C PRO A 118 11.33 -5.22 2.03
N VAL A 119 12.44 -5.55 1.36
CA VAL A 119 13.16 -6.80 1.62
C VAL A 119 13.60 -6.84 3.08
N GLY A 120 13.28 -7.94 3.75
CA GLY A 120 13.52 -8.08 5.18
C GLY A 120 12.82 -9.29 5.79
N SER A 121 13.00 -9.44 7.10
CA SER A 121 12.31 -10.46 7.90
C SER A 121 11.21 -9.81 8.73
N TYR A 122 10.06 -10.45 8.76
CA TYR A 122 8.86 -9.96 9.43
C TYR A 122 8.19 -11.08 10.23
N VAL A 123 7.38 -10.68 11.20
CA VAL A 123 6.46 -11.57 11.91
C VAL A 123 5.04 -11.14 11.55
N ILE A 124 4.25 -12.10 11.07
CA ILE A 124 2.85 -11.91 10.72
C ILE A 124 2.01 -12.52 11.84
N GLU A 125 1.16 -11.71 12.45
CA GLU A 125 0.15 -12.15 13.42
C GLU A 125 -1.22 -12.09 12.74
N ALA A 126 -1.86 -13.24 12.58
CA ALA A 126 -3.10 -13.37 11.83
C ALA A 126 -3.96 -14.49 12.43
N ARG A 127 -5.27 -14.45 12.18
CA ARG A 127 -6.18 -15.51 12.59
C ARG A 127 -6.14 -16.65 11.57
N SER A 128 -5.91 -17.87 12.04
CA SER A 128 -6.11 -19.15 11.35
C SER A 128 -7.50 -19.69 11.70
N GLU A 129 -8.12 -20.42 10.78
CA GLU A 129 -9.39 -21.11 11.04
C GLU A 129 -9.22 -22.23 12.08
N THR A 130 -8.08 -22.94 12.03
CA THR A 130 -7.84 -24.10 12.92
C THR A 130 -7.27 -23.73 14.28
N ASP A 131 -6.35 -22.76 14.33
CA ASP A 131 -5.51 -22.51 15.50
C ASP A 131 -5.74 -21.13 16.15
N GLY A 132 -6.68 -20.34 15.63
CA GLY A 132 -6.92 -18.98 16.11
C GLY A 132 -5.76 -18.03 15.76
N TYR A 133 -5.41 -17.10 16.65
CA TYR A 133 -4.33 -16.15 16.36
C TYR A 133 -2.94 -16.82 16.43
N VAL A 134 -2.26 -16.87 15.28
CA VAL A 134 -0.93 -17.45 15.14
C VAL A 134 0.09 -16.40 14.71
N ARG A 135 1.36 -16.64 15.04
CA ARG A 135 2.50 -15.79 14.63
C ARG A 135 3.46 -16.56 13.73
N VAL A 136 3.64 -16.10 12.50
CA VAL A 136 4.49 -16.74 11.49
C VAL A 136 5.63 -15.82 11.08
N ARG A 137 6.86 -16.34 11.04
CA ARG A 137 8.03 -15.61 10.52
C ARG A 137 8.08 -15.75 9.00
N VAL A 138 8.27 -14.64 8.30
CA VAL A 138 8.38 -14.61 6.84
C VAL A 138 9.58 -13.77 6.40
N VAL A 139 10.15 -14.14 5.25
CA VAL A 139 11.26 -13.41 4.63
C VAL A 139 10.81 -12.89 3.27
N ILE A 140 10.76 -11.57 3.13
CA ILE A 140 10.40 -10.90 1.87
C ILE A 140 11.65 -10.73 1.03
N LYS A 141 11.59 -11.22 -0.22
CA LYS A 141 12.69 -11.16 -1.20
C LYS A 141 12.33 -10.19 -2.33
N ALA A 142 13.36 -9.56 -2.89
CA ALA A 142 13.25 -8.58 -3.97
C ALA A 142 12.48 -9.15 -5.17
N GLY A 143 11.44 -8.45 -5.61
CA GLY A 143 10.63 -8.80 -6.78
C GLY A 143 9.88 -10.14 -6.66
N ARG A 144 9.82 -10.74 -5.47
CA ARG A 144 9.11 -12.01 -5.23
C ARG A 144 7.85 -11.78 -4.42
N GLN A 145 6.81 -12.53 -4.77
CA GLN A 145 5.62 -12.69 -3.95
C GLN A 145 5.84 -13.83 -2.96
N THR A 146 5.63 -13.54 -1.69
CA THR A 146 5.61 -14.51 -0.60
C THR A 146 4.15 -14.78 -0.27
N ILE A 147 3.76 -16.06 -0.30
CA ILE A 147 2.40 -16.50 0.03
C ILE A 147 2.46 -17.19 1.38
N VAL A 148 1.59 -16.78 2.28
CA VAL A 148 1.39 -17.40 3.59
C VAL A 148 -0.03 -17.93 3.62
N ASP A 149 -0.16 -19.22 3.83
CA ASP A 149 -1.44 -19.89 4.04
C ASP A 149 -1.39 -20.56 5.41
N LEU A 150 -2.16 -20.00 6.35
CA LEU A 150 -2.08 -20.37 7.77
C LEU A 150 -2.70 -21.73 8.07
N ASP A 151 -3.66 -22.15 7.26
CA ASP A 151 -4.42 -23.39 7.45
C ASP A 151 -3.96 -24.49 6.48
N SER A 152 -2.98 -24.20 5.62
CA SER A 152 -2.32 -25.22 4.81
C SER A 152 -1.61 -26.23 5.70
N THR A 153 -2.13 -27.45 5.76
CA THR A 153 -1.50 -28.56 6.47
C THR A 153 -0.17 -28.92 5.80
N GLY A 154 0.93 -28.31 6.27
CA GLY A 154 2.30 -28.79 6.08
C GLY A 154 2.73 -29.06 4.63
N LYS A 155 2.55 -28.11 3.72
CA LYS A 155 3.44 -28.01 2.55
C LYS A 155 4.41 -26.86 2.77
N GLU A 156 5.52 -27.18 3.42
CA GLU A 156 6.73 -26.39 3.32
C GLU A 156 6.93 -25.98 1.86
N SER A 157 6.83 -24.69 1.55
CA SER A 157 7.21 -24.19 0.23
C SER A 157 8.74 -24.28 0.16
N PRO A 158 9.33 -25.19 -0.63
CA PRO A 158 10.77 -25.33 -0.66
C PRO A 158 11.34 -24.12 -1.39
N SER A 159 12.16 -23.37 -0.65
CA SER A 159 13.12 -22.45 -1.22
C SER A 159 13.92 -23.13 -2.33
N ALA A 160 14.16 -22.39 -3.42
CA ALA A 160 15.17 -22.65 -4.45
C ALA A 160 14.92 -23.81 -5.43
N ILE A 161 14.32 -23.49 -6.58
CA ILE A 161 14.80 -24.06 -7.84
C ILE A 161 15.96 -23.15 -8.28
N ALA A 162 17.16 -23.52 -7.87
CA ALA A 162 18.33 -23.29 -8.71
C ALA A 162 18.18 -24.24 -9.90
N SER A 163 18.10 -23.70 -11.11
CA SER A 163 18.40 -24.47 -12.31
C SER A 163 19.76 -24.01 -12.81
N ASN A 164 20.62 -25.01 -12.96
CA ASN A 164 21.86 -25.01 -13.75
C ASN A 164 21.68 -24.32 -15.11
#